data_AF-A0A3D0ZQ07-F1
#
_entry.id   AF-A0A3D0ZQ07-F1
#
_cell.length_a   1.000
_cell.length_b   1.000
_cell.length_c   1.000
_cell.angle_alpha   90.00
_cell.angle_beta   90.00
_cell.angle_gamma   90.00
#
_symmetry.space_group_name_H-M   'P 1'
#
loop_
_entity.id
_entity.type
_entity.pdbx_description
1 polymer ?
#
loop_
_entity_poly.entity_id
_entity_poly.type
_entity_poly.pdbx_seq_one_letter_code
_entity_poly.pdbx_strand_id
1 'polypeptide(L)'
;MNIEEKVDRLRERLTEQRKKLEEASFEKGLAAEENKDLRENFAYDYWVSQEELITARIFATLKEIEHLTRKPEKKIVKKSRSTPVERVRDIPKKKWL
;
A
#
# COMPACT_ATOMS: atom_id res chain seq x y z
N MET A 1 2.30 -23.61 10.81
CA MET A 1 1.96 -22.30 11.40
C MET A 1 0.61 -21.88 10.86
N ASN A 2 -0.39 -21.82 11.73
CA ASN A 2 -1.76 -21.38 11.41
C ASN A 2 -1.74 -19.92 10.93
N ILE A 3 -2.70 -19.51 10.09
CA ILE A 3 -2.84 -18.13 9.60
C ILE A 3 -2.94 -17.16 10.79
N GLU A 4 -3.68 -17.52 11.83
CA GLU A 4 -3.80 -16.72 13.06
C GLU A 4 -2.45 -16.51 13.74
N GLU A 5 -1.66 -17.58 13.93
CA GLU A 5 -0.30 -17.49 14.48
C GLU A 5 0.62 -16.60 13.62
N LYS A 6 0.46 -16.61 12.28
CA LYS A 6 1.22 -15.71 11.40
C LYS A 6 0.82 -14.25 11.63
N VAL A 7 -0.47 -13.97 11.69
CA VAL A 7 -1.00 -12.63 11.90
C VAL A 7 -0.57 -12.08 13.26
N ASP A 8 -0.57 -12.91 14.30
CA ASP A 8 -0.14 -12.48 15.63
C ASP A 8 1.34 -12.14 15.68
N ARG A 9 2.21 -12.93 15.04
CA ARG A 9 3.64 -12.57 14.88
C ARG A 9 3.83 -11.27 14.08
N LEU A 10 3.01 -11.04 13.04
CA LEU A 10 3.06 -9.80 12.28
C LEU A 10 2.61 -8.60 13.11
N ARG A 11 1.65 -8.78 14.04
CA ARG A 11 1.21 -7.74 14.98
C ARG A 11 2.27 -7.44 16.04
N GLU A 12 2.95 -8.45 16.56
CA GLU A 12 4.10 -8.28 17.45
C GLU A 12 5.20 -7.47 16.74
N ARG A 13 5.57 -7.88 15.53
CA ARG A 13 6.54 -7.17 14.69
C ARG A 13 6.11 -5.73 14.40
N LEU A 14 4.84 -5.50 14.11
CA LEU A 14 4.28 -4.16 13.90
C LEU A 14 4.43 -3.28 15.15
N THR A 15 4.22 -3.86 16.33
CA THR A 15 4.36 -3.17 17.62
C THR A 15 5.81 -2.77 17.85
N GLU A 16 6.77 -3.67 17.60
CA GLU A 16 8.20 -3.35 17.67
C GLU A 16 8.61 -2.28 16.66
N GLN A 17 8.11 -2.36 15.42
CA GLN A 17 8.40 -1.36 14.39
C GLN A 17 7.88 0.02 14.79
N ARG A 18 6.71 0.11 15.42
CA ARG A 18 6.16 1.37 15.93
C ARG A 18 6.99 1.96 17.06
N LYS A 19 7.48 1.13 17.99
CA LYS A 19 8.41 1.60 19.04
C LYS A 19 9.70 2.17 18.43
N LYS A 20 10.27 1.48 17.45
CA LYS A 20 11.46 1.98 16.73
C LYS A 20 11.20 3.28 15.97
N LEU A 21 9.98 3.46 15.45
CA LEU A 21 9.60 4.71 14.79
C LEU A 21 9.55 5.86 15.79
N GLU A 22 8.97 5.62 16.97
CA GLU A 22 8.92 6.61 18.06
C GLU A 22 10.33 6.99 18.53
N GLU A 23 11.20 6.00 18.74
CA GLU A 23 12.62 6.22 19.07
C GLU A 23 13.33 7.06 17.98
N ALA A 24 13.21 6.67 16.71
CA ALA A 24 13.83 7.42 15.61
C ALA A 24 13.30 8.86 15.51
N SER A 25 12.00 9.06 15.73
CA SER A 25 11.40 10.39 15.74
C SER A 25 11.89 11.25 16.91
N PHE A 26 12.10 10.63 18.08
CA PHE A 26 12.65 11.31 19.25
C PHE A 26 14.10 11.75 19.01
N GLU A 27 14.95 10.82 18.55
CA GLU A 27 16.37 11.08 18.27
C GLU A 27 16.55 12.11 17.14
N LYS A 28 15.68 12.09 16.11
CA LYS A 28 15.64 13.14 15.09
C LYS A 28 15.38 14.52 15.71
N GLY A 29 14.43 14.60 16.65
CA GLY A 29 14.10 15.82 17.36
C GLY A 29 15.27 16.34 18.20
N LEU A 30 15.93 15.46 18.94
CA LEU A 30 17.11 15.77 19.73
C LEU A 30 18.26 16.28 18.83
N ALA A 31 18.53 15.57 17.73
CA ALA A 31 19.55 15.99 16.77
C ALA A 31 19.24 17.37 16.18
N ALA A 32 17.97 17.71 15.95
CA ALA A 32 17.57 19.02 15.46
C ALA A 32 17.77 20.14 16.50
N GLU A 33 17.61 19.83 17.79
CA GLU A 33 17.82 20.78 18.88
C GLU A 33 19.32 21.04 19.14
N GLU A 34 20.15 20.01 19.05
CA GLU A 34 21.59 20.09 19.34
C GLU A 34 22.38 20.87 18.26
N ASN A 35 21.86 20.98 17.04
CA ASN A 35 22.56 21.60 15.91
C ASN A 35 21.82 22.85 15.39
N LYS A 36 22.53 23.98 15.39
CA LYS A 36 22.00 25.28 14.90
C LYS A 36 21.85 25.37 13.38
N ASP A 37 22.65 24.63 12.61
CA ASP A 37 22.49 24.54 11.16
C ASP A 37 22.09 23.11 10.77
N LEU A 38 20.83 22.95 10.39
CA LEU A 38 20.26 21.66 10.01
C LEU A 38 20.78 21.16 8.66
N ARG A 39 21.42 22.00 7.85
CA ARG A 39 21.90 21.63 6.51
C ARG A 39 23.15 20.76 6.52
N GLU A 40 23.90 20.75 7.62
CA GLU A 40 25.10 19.92 7.81
C GLU A 40 24.91 18.93 8.97
N ASN A 41 23.67 18.68 9.37
CA ASN A 41 23.36 17.81 10.49
C ASN A 41 23.19 16.36 10.04
N PHE A 42 24.32 15.69 9.82
CA PHE A 42 24.36 14.27 9.43
C PHE A 42 23.54 13.36 10.37
N ALA A 43 23.47 13.68 11.67
CA ALA A 43 22.68 12.92 12.62
C ALA A 43 21.18 13.06 12.34
N TYR A 44 20.71 14.28 12.04
CA TYR A 44 19.33 14.52 11.64
C TYR A 44 18.98 13.78 10.35
N ASP A 45 19.81 13.90 9.31
CA ASP A 45 19.57 13.24 8.02
C ASP A 45 19.55 11.71 8.14
N TYR A 46 20.42 11.15 8.99
CA TYR A 46 20.40 9.73 9.31
C TYR A 46 19.07 9.31 9.94
N TRP A 47 18.59 10.06 10.94
CA TRP A 47 17.34 9.72 11.63
C TRP A 47 16.11 9.91 10.74
N VAL A 48 16.10 10.93 9.86
CA VAL A 48 15.10 11.06 8.79
C VAL A 48 15.06 9.80 7.93
N SER A 49 16.22 9.34 7.45
CA SER A 49 16.32 8.14 6.62
C SER A 49 15.86 6.88 7.36
N GLN A 50 16.15 6.76 8.66
CA GLN A 50 15.66 5.64 9.47
C GLN A 50 14.14 5.68 9.64
N GLU A 51 13.55 6.85 9.87
CA GLU A 51 12.11 7.04 10.01
C GLU A 51 11.36 6.63 8.73
N GLU A 52 11.87 7.03 7.56
CA GLU A 52 11.33 6.61 6.26
C GLU A 52 11.41 5.10 6.06
N LEU A 53 12.56 4.49 6.37
CA LEU A 53 12.77 3.05 6.28
C LEU A 53 11.81 2.27 7.18
N ILE A 54 11.65 2.70 8.44
CA ILE A 54 10.76 2.06 9.41
C ILE A 54 9.31 2.22 8.97
N THR A 55 8.92 3.40 8.47
CA THR A 55 7.58 3.65 7.94
C THR A 55 7.25 2.74 6.77
N ALA A 56 8.18 2.58 5.81
CA ALA A 56 8.02 1.65 4.70
C ALA A 56 7.85 0.19 5.17
N ARG A 57 8.61 -0.22 6.19
CA ARG A 57 8.50 -1.56 6.80
C ARG A 57 7.15 -1.75 7.49
N ILE A 58 6.66 -0.75 8.23
CA ILE A 58 5.33 -0.76 8.85
C ILE A 58 4.25 -0.96 7.78
N PHE A 59 4.33 -0.20 6.70
CA PHE A 59 3.37 -0.29 5.60
C PHE A 59 3.38 -1.70 4.96
N ALA A 60 4.57 -2.27 4.72
CA ALA A 60 4.70 -3.63 4.21
C ALA A 60 4.08 -4.66 5.16
N THR A 61 4.34 -4.57 6.46
CA THR A 61 3.73 -5.46 7.48
C THR A 61 2.21 -5.34 7.47
N LEU A 62 1.67 -4.12 7.41
CA LEU A 62 0.22 -3.89 7.34
C LEU A 62 -0.40 -4.50 6.08
N LYS A 63 0.26 -4.36 4.93
CA LYS A 63 -0.17 -4.97 3.66
C LYS A 63 -0.15 -6.50 3.72
N GLU A 64 0.83 -7.07 4.41
CA GLU A 64 0.89 -8.52 4.62
C GLU A 64 -0.26 -9.02 5.50
N ILE A 65 -0.54 -8.32 6.61
CA ILE A 65 -1.69 -8.61 7.48
C ILE A 65 -2.99 -8.49 6.68
N GLU A 66 -3.16 -7.41 5.90
CA GLU A 66 -4.32 -7.20 5.04
C GLU A 66 -4.47 -8.37 4.07
N HIS A 67 -3.40 -8.77 3.37
CA HIS A 67 -3.44 -9.88 2.43
C HIS A 67 -3.88 -11.20 3.06
N LEU A 68 -3.37 -11.51 4.27
CA LEU A 68 -3.72 -12.73 4.99
C LEU A 68 -5.14 -12.73 5.57
N THR A 69 -5.68 -11.56 5.88
CA THR A 69 -7.00 -11.40 6.52
C THR A 69 -8.11 -11.00 5.54
N ARG A 70 -7.77 -10.63 4.32
CA ARG A 70 -8.72 -10.18 3.30
C ARG A 70 -9.68 -11.32 2.94
N LYS A 71 -10.96 -11.12 3.25
CA LYS A 71 -12.02 -11.98 2.74
C LYS A 71 -12.08 -11.85 1.21
N PRO A 72 -12.30 -12.94 0.47
CA PRO A 72 -12.41 -12.87 -0.98
C PRO A 72 -13.59 -11.97 -1.35
N GLU A 73 -13.30 -10.85 -2.01
CA GLU A 73 -14.34 -9.99 -2.57
C GLU A 73 -15.01 -10.75 -3.73
N LYS A 74 -16.34 -10.87 -3.68
CA LYS A 74 -17.11 -11.36 -4.82
C LYS A 74 -16.89 -10.38 -5.98
N LYS A 75 -16.27 -10.83 -7.07
CA LYS A 75 -16.19 -10.04 -8.32
C LYS A 75 -17.60 -9.63 -8.72
N ILE A 76 -17.90 -8.34 -8.63
CA ILE A 76 -19.12 -7.78 -9.21
C ILE A 76 -18.92 -7.81 -10.72
N VAL A 77 -19.39 -8.88 -11.37
CA VAL A 77 -19.45 -8.95 -12.82
C VAL A 77 -20.49 -7.94 -13.27
N LYS A 78 -20.04 -6.75 -13.70
CA LYS A 78 -20.91 -5.79 -14.38
C LYS A 78 -21.41 -6.48 -15.65
N LYS A 79 -22.67 -6.93 -15.65
CA LYS A 79 -23.34 -7.36 -16.89
C LYS A 79 -23.32 -6.17 -17.83
N SER A 80 -22.49 -6.22 -18.88
CA SER A 80 -22.57 -5.28 -19.97
C SER A 80 -23.96 -5.40 -20.57
N ARG A 81 -24.78 -4.34 -20.47
CA ARG A 81 -26.00 -4.24 -21.28
C ARG A 81 -25.54 -4.08 -22.72
N SER A 82 -25.41 -5.18 -23.44
CA SER A 82 -25.30 -5.13 -24.90
C SER A 82 -26.61 -4.54 -25.40
N THR A 83 -26.57 -3.33 -25.94
CA THR A 83 -27.67 -2.82 -26.76
C THR A 83 -27.83 -3.78 -27.94
N PRO A 84 -29.04 -4.27 -28.23
CA PRO A 84 -29.24 -5.07 -29.43
C PRO A 84 -28.97 -4.16 -30.62
N VAL A 85 -27.93 -4.47 -31.40
CA VAL A 85 -27.66 -3.79 -32.66
C VAL A 85 -28.86 -4.06 -33.57
N GLU A 86 -29.60 -3.01 -33.93
CA GLU A 86 -30.67 -3.12 -34.91
C GLU A 86 -30.07 -3.68 -36.20
N ARG A 87 -30.55 -4.85 -36.64
CA ARG A 87 -30.15 -5.42 -37.93
C ARG A 87 -30.61 -4.45 -39.02
N VAL A 88 -29.66 -3.79 -39.66
CA VAL A 88 -29.87 -2.96 -40.85
C VAL A 88 -30.65 -3.80 -41.87
N ARG A 89 -31.90 -3.42 -42.17
CA ARG A 89 -32.81 -4.15 -43.05
C ARG A 89 -32.59 -3.85 -44.54
N ASP A 90 -31.75 -2.88 -44.87
CA ASP A 90 -31.60 -2.38 -46.24
C ASP A 90 -30.23 -2.74 -46.81
N ILE A 91 -30.04 -4.04 -47.12
CA ILE A 91 -28.99 -4.47 -48.05
C ILE A 91 -29.64 -4.51 -49.44
N PRO A 92 -29.20 -3.69 -50.42
CA PRO A 92 -29.75 -3.73 -51.77
C PRO A 92 -29.43 -5.07 -52.43
N LYS A 93 -30.44 -5.92 -52.62
CA LYS A 93 -30.34 -7.13 -53.43
C LYS A 93 -30.45 -6.77 -54.91
N LYS A 94 -29.37 -6.33 -55.57
CA LYS A 94 -29.24 -6.16 -57.05
C LYS A 94 -27.88 -5.49 -57.34
N LYS A 95 -27.06 -5.86 -58.31
CA LYS A 95 -26.95 -6.95 -59.29
C LYS A 95 -25.45 -7.06 -59.58
N TRP A 96 -24.88 -8.27 -59.57
CA TRP A 96 -23.61 -8.50 -60.25
C TRP A 96 -23.97 -8.73 -61.72
N LEU A 97 -23.51 -7.83 -62.59
CA LEU A 97 -23.30 -8.09 -64.02
C LEU A 97 -21.83 -8.41 -64.18
#